data_AF-A0A1G7ATR5-F1
#
_entry.id   AF-A0A1G7ATR5-F1
#
_cell.length_a   1.000
_cell.length_b   1.000
_cell.length_c   1.000
_cell.angle_alpha   90.00
_cell.angle_beta   90.00
_cell.angle_gamma   90.00
#
_symmetry.space_group_name_H-M   'P 1'
#
loop_
_entity.id
_entity.type
_entity.pdbx_description
1 polymer ?
#
loop_
_entity_poly.entity_id
_entity_poly.type
_entity_poly.pdbx_seq_one_letter_code
_entity_poly.pdbx_strand_id
1 'polypeptide(L)'
;MRQEYLRAAAEAYANLSDIESDCYHYLNHGFDSTIQARLTDTYSTKLLNKAVPQKYINKIVCTALAECQYPINETIGYAWSGNERAAFASISKATWSRNQMSDHIEFILNDMSRNAVAARAKIQLQVVGYSEVT
;
A
#
# COMPACT_ATOMS: atom_id res chain seq x y z
N MET A 1 -14.17 -15.06 -16.11
CA MET A 1 -13.76 -14.82 -17.51
C MET A 1 -14.30 -13.52 -18.13
N ARG A 2 -15.59 -13.36 -18.49
CA ARG A 2 -16.06 -12.12 -19.18
C ARG A 2 -15.87 -10.84 -18.36
N GLN A 3 -16.16 -10.88 -17.06
CA GLN A 3 -15.99 -9.71 -16.17
C GLN A 3 -14.51 -9.36 -15.91
N GLU A 4 -13.63 -10.36 -15.84
CA GLU A 4 -12.19 -10.14 -15.66
C GLU A 4 -11.58 -9.49 -16.91
N TYR A 5 -12.01 -9.89 -18.11
CA TYR A 5 -11.60 -9.26 -19.36
C TYR A 5 -12.05 -7.79 -19.46
N LEU A 6 -13.30 -7.51 -19.08
CA LEU A 6 -13.81 -6.14 -19.05
C LEU A 6 -13.07 -5.27 -18.02
N ARG A 7 -12.68 -5.84 -16.88
CA ARG A 7 -11.87 -5.15 -15.88
C ARG A 7 -10.46 -4.85 -16.39
N ALA A 8 -9.80 -5.82 -17.01
CA ALA A 8 -8.47 -5.63 -17.60
C ALA A 8 -8.50 -4.57 -18.71
N ALA A 9 -9.54 -4.55 -19.54
CA ALA A 9 -9.76 -3.50 -20.52
C ALA A 9 -9.95 -2.12 -19.84
N ALA A 10 -10.81 -2.04 -18.82
CA ALA A 10 -11.03 -0.81 -18.06
C ALA A 10 -9.74 -0.28 -17.41
N GLU A 11 -8.90 -1.16 -16.86
CA GLU A 11 -7.58 -0.82 -16.32
C GLU A 11 -6.66 -0.22 -17.38
N ALA A 12 -6.63 -0.78 -18.59
CA ALA A 12 -5.80 -0.27 -19.69
C ALA A 12 -6.19 1.15 -20.13
N TYR A 13 -7.47 1.53 -20.00
CA TYR A 13 -7.98 2.87 -20.33
C TYR A 13 -8.03 3.83 -19.13
N ALA A 14 -7.79 3.35 -17.90
CA ALA A 14 -7.93 4.15 -16.69
C ALA A 14 -6.78 5.17 -16.46
N ASN A 15 -5.72 5.12 -17.29
CA ASN A 15 -4.54 5.99 -17.20
C ASN A 15 -3.99 6.09 -15.76
N LEU A 16 -3.74 4.94 -15.16
CA LEU A 16 -3.20 4.83 -13.81
C LEU A 16 -1.72 5.22 -13.82
N SER A 17 -1.28 5.94 -12.79
CA SER A 17 0.14 6.06 -12.50
C SER A 17 0.71 4.73 -11.98
N ASP A 18 2.02 4.54 -12.09
CA ASP A 18 2.70 3.32 -11.64
C ASP A 18 2.39 3.00 -10.17
N ILE A 19 2.39 4.01 -9.29
CA ILE A 19 2.08 3.82 -7.87
C ILE A 19 0.62 3.46 -7.61
N GLU A 20 -0.33 4.04 -8.37
CA GLU A 20 -1.75 3.69 -8.29
C GLU A 20 -1.97 2.23 -8.72
N SER A 21 -1.36 1.82 -9.83
CA SER A 21 -1.42 0.45 -10.33
C SER A 21 -0.80 -0.53 -9.32
N ASP A 22 0.41 -0.25 -8.84
CA ASP A 22 1.10 -1.12 -7.88
C ASP A 22 0.34 -1.24 -6.55
N CYS A 23 -0.16 -0.14 -5.99
CA CYS A 23 -0.96 -0.19 -4.76
C CYS A 23 -2.27 -0.97 -4.96
N TYR A 24 -2.96 -0.73 -6.08
CA TYR A 24 -4.21 -1.43 -6.40
C TYR A 24 -3.98 -2.94 -6.55
N HIS A 25 -3.01 -3.34 -7.35
CA HIS A 25 -2.72 -4.76 -7.57
C HIS A 25 -2.16 -5.44 -6.34
N TYR A 26 -1.28 -4.80 -5.57
CA TYR A 26 -0.73 -5.40 -4.36
C TYR A 26 -1.84 -5.73 -3.35
N LEU A 27 -2.80 -4.81 -3.16
CA LEU A 27 -3.90 -4.99 -2.19
C LEU A 27 -5.02 -5.90 -2.69
N ASN A 28 -5.19 -6.11 -4.00
CA ASN A 28 -6.31 -6.87 -4.56
C ASN A 28 -5.92 -8.20 -5.21
N HIS A 29 -4.66 -8.41 -5.59
CA HIS A 29 -4.21 -9.56 -6.40
C HIS A 29 -3.24 -10.48 -5.64
N GLY A 30 -3.42 -10.63 -4.32
CA GLY A 30 -2.72 -11.66 -3.54
C GLY A 30 -1.26 -11.34 -3.21
N PHE A 31 -0.90 -10.06 -3.10
CA PHE A 31 0.42 -9.62 -2.60
C PHE A 31 1.62 -10.14 -3.40
N ASP A 32 1.59 -9.95 -4.73
CA ASP A 32 2.66 -10.35 -5.64
C ASP A 32 4.04 -9.78 -5.24
N SER A 33 5.06 -10.64 -5.22
CA SER A 33 6.42 -10.32 -4.78
C SER A 33 7.13 -9.29 -5.67
N THR A 34 6.81 -9.25 -6.96
CA THR A 34 7.37 -8.29 -7.92
C THR A 34 6.84 -6.89 -7.62
N ILE A 35 5.53 -6.80 -7.34
CA ILE A 35 4.88 -5.55 -6.95
C ILE A 35 5.39 -5.11 -5.57
N GLN A 36 5.56 -6.05 -4.64
CA GLN A 36 6.15 -5.78 -3.33
C GLN A 36 7.55 -5.16 -3.45
N ALA A 37 8.39 -5.64 -4.37
CA ALA A 37 9.73 -5.09 -4.59
C ALA A 37 9.68 -3.64 -5.12
N ARG A 38 8.81 -3.35 -6.10
CA ARG A 38 8.63 -1.99 -6.64
C ARG A 38 8.08 -1.01 -5.60
N LEU A 39 7.11 -1.44 -4.80
CA LEU A 39 6.58 -0.66 -3.68
C LEU A 39 7.65 -0.44 -2.62
N THR A 40 8.50 -1.44 -2.36
CA THR A 40 9.60 -1.32 -1.41
C THR A 40 10.58 -0.22 -1.84
N ASP A 41 10.97 -0.20 -3.11
CA ASP A 41 11.86 0.83 -3.66
C ASP A 41 11.21 2.23 -3.62
N THR A 42 9.95 2.31 -4.05
CA THR A 42 9.15 3.55 -4.05
C THR A 42 9.05 4.15 -2.65
N TYR A 43 8.64 3.36 -1.65
CA TYR A 43 8.46 3.85 -0.29
C TYR A 43 9.79 4.07 0.43
N SER A 44 10.83 3.29 0.11
CA SER A 44 12.17 3.57 0.62
C SER A 44 12.65 4.95 0.17
N THR A 45 12.47 5.27 -1.10
CA THR A 45 12.79 6.59 -1.67
C THR A 45 11.95 7.70 -1.04
N LYS A 46 10.64 7.49 -0.83
CA LYS A 46 9.77 8.47 -0.14
C LYS A 46 10.24 8.73 1.30
N LEU A 47 10.73 7.71 2.01
CA LEU A 47 11.22 7.85 3.39
C LEU A 47 12.62 8.45 3.50
N LEU A 48 13.45 8.41 2.46
CA LEU A 48 14.75 9.10 2.46
C LEU A 48 14.60 10.62 2.68
N ASN A 49 13.49 11.19 2.24
CA ASN A 49 13.15 12.60 2.41
C ASN A 49 12.50 12.91 3.77
N LYS A 50 12.43 11.94 4.69
CA LYS A 50 11.85 12.08 6.02
C LYS A 50 12.93 11.94 7.09
N ALA A 51 12.64 12.37 8.32
CA ALA A 51 13.54 12.27 9.47
C ALA A 51 13.67 10.82 10.01
N VAL A 52 13.62 9.81 9.14
CA VAL A 52 13.78 8.40 9.49
C VAL A 52 15.27 8.06 9.48
N PRO A 53 15.80 7.36 10.51
CA PRO A 53 17.16 6.84 10.42
C PRO A 53 17.26 5.83 9.26
N GLN A 54 18.15 6.10 8.30
CA GLN A 54 18.25 5.34 7.05
C GLN A 54 18.35 3.82 7.25
N LYS A 55 19.08 3.37 8.28
CA LYS A 55 19.21 1.95 8.63
C LYS A 55 17.89 1.22 8.95
N TYR A 56 16.82 1.96 9.24
CA TYR A 56 15.51 1.40 9.57
C TYR A 56 14.49 1.54 8.42
N ILE A 57 14.80 2.27 7.35
CA ILE A 57 13.86 2.51 6.25
C ILE A 57 13.33 1.20 5.68
N ASN A 58 14.22 0.29 5.28
CA ASN A 58 13.80 -1.01 4.72
C ASN A 58 12.91 -1.80 5.70
N LYS A 59 13.27 -1.82 6.99
CA LYS A 59 12.47 -2.49 8.03
C LYS A 59 11.07 -1.89 8.16
N ILE A 60 10.96 -0.55 8.14
CA ILE A 60 9.68 0.16 8.22
C ILE A 60 8.82 -0.17 7.00
N VAL A 61 9.39 -0.10 5.79
CA VAL A 61 8.67 -0.37 4.54
C VAL A 61 8.21 -1.82 4.48
N CYS A 62 9.09 -2.79 4.75
CA CYS A 62 8.71 -4.20 4.79
C CYS A 62 7.63 -4.49 5.85
N THR A 63 7.68 -3.82 7.01
CA THR A 63 6.65 -3.98 8.05
C THR A 63 5.30 -3.45 7.57
N ALA A 64 5.26 -2.26 6.94
CA ALA A 64 4.02 -1.72 6.39
C ALA A 64 3.43 -2.62 5.29
N LEU A 65 4.25 -3.11 4.36
CA LEU A 65 3.80 -3.99 3.28
C LEU A 65 3.32 -5.35 3.78
N ALA A 66 3.93 -5.87 4.85
CA ALA A 66 3.46 -7.08 5.51
C ALA A 66 2.13 -6.83 6.25
N GLU A 67 1.99 -5.69 6.92
CA GLU A 67 0.78 -5.33 7.67
C GLU A 67 -0.46 -5.27 6.78
N CYS A 68 -0.33 -4.85 5.51
CA CYS A 68 -1.41 -4.87 4.53
C CYS A 68 -2.05 -6.27 4.32
N GLN A 69 -1.35 -7.34 4.68
CA GLN A 69 -1.81 -8.72 4.50
C GLN A 69 -2.70 -9.22 5.64
N TYR A 70 -2.83 -8.43 6.70
CA TYR A 70 -3.57 -8.81 7.92
C TYR A 70 -4.88 -8.03 8.03
N PRO A 71 -5.91 -8.61 8.67
CA PRO A 71 -7.19 -7.93 8.85
C PRO A 71 -7.03 -6.69 9.74
N ILE A 72 -7.72 -5.61 9.37
CA ILE A 72 -7.74 -4.37 10.15
C ILE A 72 -8.52 -4.59 11.44
N ASN A 73 -7.94 -4.18 12.56
CA ASN A 73 -8.66 -4.09 13.82
C ASN A 73 -9.48 -2.79 13.85
N GLU A 74 -10.80 -2.92 13.90
CA GLU A 74 -11.76 -1.81 13.89
C GLU A 74 -11.55 -0.80 15.03
N THR A 75 -10.94 -1.23 16.14
CA THR A 75 -10.72 -0.36 17.31
C THR A 75 -9.56 0.61 17.10
N ILE A 76 -8.50 0.18 16.42
CA ILE A 76 -7.28 0.97 16.22
C ILE A 76 -7.10 1.47 14.79
N GLY A 77 -7.93 1.01 13.85
CA GLY A 77 -7.88 1.39 12.43
C GLY A 77 -6.73 0.76 11.63
N TYR A 78 -5.94 -0.12 12.26
CA TYR A 78 -4.78 -0.79 11.68
C TYR A 78 -4.78 -2.27 12.05
N ALA A 79 -4.00 -3.09 11.35
CA ALA A 79 -3.89 -4.51 11.70
C ALA A 79 -3.01 -4.73 12.94
N TRP A 80 -1.98 -3.89 13.12
CA TRP A 80 -1.04 -4.02 14.24
C TRP A 80 -0.91 -2.73 15.04
N SER A 81 -0.78 -2.89 16.36
CA SER A 81 -0.32 -1.85 17.28
C SER A 81 1.16 -1.53 17.08
N GLY A 82 1.63 -0.39 17.60
CA GLY A 82 3.05 -0.03 17.56
C GLY A 82 3.97 -1.07 18.23
N ASN A 83 3.49 -1.79 19.24
CA ASN A 83 4.26 -2.87 19.88
C ASN A 83 4.44 -4.08 18.97
N GLU A 84 3.38 -4.46 18.25
CA GLU A 84 3.40 -5.57 17.30
C GLU A 84 4.26 -5.25 16.08
N ARG A 85 4.14 -4.02 15.54
CA ARG A 85 5.02 -3.52 14.47
C ARG A 85 6.50 -3.55 14.89
N ALA A 86 6.82 -3.11 16.10
CA ALA A 86 8.18 -3.15 16.64
C ALA A 86 8.72 -4.58 16.78
N ALA A 87 7.87 -5.50 17.25
CA ALA A 87 8.20 -6.92 17.37
C ALA A 87 8.46 -7.55 15.99
N PHE A 88 7.58 -7.31 15.01
CA PHE A 88 7.72 -7.79 13.64
C PHE A 88 9.02 -7.27 12.99
N ALA A 89 9.31 -5.98 13.13
CA ALA A 89 10.52 -5.35 12.58
C ALA A 89 11.82 -5.79 13.31
N SER A 90 11.71 -6.51 14.43
CA SER A 90 12.81 -6.82 15.33
C SER A 90 13.56 -5.56 15.75
N ILE A 91 12.82 -4.56 16.25
CA ILE A 91 13.33 -3.29 16.78
C ILE A 91 12.83 -3.13 18.21
N SER A 92 13.70 -2.70 19.14
CA SER A 92 13.29 -2.49 20.53
C SER A 92 12.18 -1.43 20.63
N LYS A 93 11.23 -1.63 21.54
CA LYS A 93 10.13 -0.67 21.79
C LYS A 93 10.64 0.74 22.10
N ALA A 94 11.73 0.86 22.85
CA ALA A 94 12.35 2.13 23.17
C ALA A 94 12.90 2.84 21.93
N THR A 95 13.56 2.09 21.03
CA THR A 95 14.03 2.63 19.74
C THR A 95 12.85 3.00 18.84
N TRP A 96 11.82 2.16 18.79
CA TRP A 96 10.62 2.38 17.99
C TRP A 96 9.93 3.69 18.35
N SER A 97 9.62 3.87 19.64
CA SER A 97 8.96 5.06 20.18
C SER A 97 9.80 6.31 19.98
N ARG A 98 11.11 6.26 20.26
CA ARG A 98 12.01 7.42 20.11
C ARG A 98 12.05 7.97 18.68
N ASN A 99 11.92 7.10 17.68
CA ASN A 99 12.00 7.49 16.27
C ASN A 99 10.62 7.56 15.60
N GLN A 100 9.53 7.52 16.37
CA GLN A 100 8.16 7.65 15.85
C GLN A 100 7.88 6.72 14.64
N MET A 101 8.39 5.48 14.70
CA MET A 101 8.38 4.58 13.55
C MET A 101 6.97 4.17 13.09
N SER A 102 6.01 4.16 14.02
CA SER A 102 4.60 3.92 13.68
C SER A 102 4.07 4.95 12.70
N ASP A 103 4.39 6.23 12.87
CA ASP A 103 3.90 7.33 12.03
C ASP A 103 4.32 7.15 10.57
N HIS A 104 5.53 6.60 10.36
CA HIS A 104 6.04 6.29 9.03
C HIS A 104 5.34 5.08 8.39
N ILE A 105 4.98 4.08 9.18
CA ILE A 105 4.15 2.96 8.70
C ILE A 105 2.76 3.45 8.35
N GLU A 106 2.14 4.24 9.21
CA GLU A 106 0.81 4.80 8.98
C GLU A 106 0.78 5.70 7.75
N PHE A 107 1.84 6.48 7.52
CA PHE A 107 2.01 7.21 6.26
C PHE A 107 1.96 6.29 5.04
N ILE A 108 2.71 5.18 5.04
CA ILE A 108 2.72 4.21 3.93
C ILE A 108 1.34 3.58 3.76
N LEU A 109 0.74 3.04 4.82
CA LEU A 109 -0.55 2.37 4.78
C LEU A 109 -1.66 3.29 4.24
N ASN A 110 -1.69 4.53 4.73
CA ASN A 110 -2.67 5.52 4.28
C ASN A 110 -2.44 5.95 2.83
N ASP A 111 -1.18 6.14 2.42
CA ASP A 111 -0.84 6.47 1.03
C ASP A 111 -1.21 5.33 0.07
N MET A 112 -0.93 4.07 0.43
CA MET A 112 -1.31 2.90 -0.36
C MET A 112 -2.82 2.79 -0.52
N SER A 113 -3.57 2.92 0.58
CA SER A 113 -5.03 2.88 0.55
C SER A 113 -5.61 3.97 -0.36
N ARG A 114 -5.11 5.21 -0.25
CA ARG A 114 -5.54 6.32 -1.12
C ARG A 114 -5.25 6.06 -2.59
N ASN A 115 -4.06 5.58 -2.92
CA ASN A 115 -3.69 5.26 -4.31
C ASN A 115 -4.54 4.12 -4.88
N ALA A 116 -4.82 3.07 -4.10
CA ALA A 116 -5.69 2.00 -4.52
C ALA A 116 -7.15 2.45 -4.71
N VAL A 117 -7.66 3.34 -3.85
CA VAL A 117 -8.99 3.95 -4.01
C VAL A 117 -9.05 4.83 -5.26
N ALA A 118 -8.02 5.64 -5.51
CA ALA A 118 -7.93 6.46 -6.72
C ALA A 118 -7.91 5.60 -7.99
N ALA A 119 -7.11 4.52 -7.99
CA ALA A 119 -7.09 3.55 -9.08
C ALA A 119 -8.47 2.94 -9.31
N ARG A 120 -9.12 2.47 -8.24
CA ARG A 120 -10.46 1.88 -8.32
C ARG A 120 -11.49 2.86 -8.89
N ALA A 121 -11.45 4.12 -8.48
CA ALA A 121 -12.33 5.16 -9.00
C ALA A 121 -12.12 5.38 -10.51
N LYS A 122 -10.85 5.47 -10.96
CA LYS A 122 -10.51 5.61 -12.38
C LYS A 122 -10.96 4.41 -13.22
N ILE A 123 -10.74 3.19 -12.73
CA ILE A 123 -11.20 1.95 -13.38
C ILE A 123 -12.73 1.94 -13.48
N GLN A 124 -13.43 2.30 -12.40
CA GLN A 124 -14.89 2.33 -12.37
C GLN A 124 -15.48 3.31 -13.40
N LEU A 125 -14.86 4.48 -13.58
CA LEU A 125 -15.27 5.44 -14.62
C LEU A 125 -15.23 4.83 -16.02
N GLN A 126 -14.26 3.98 -16.31
CA GLN A 126 -14.20 3.29 -17.60
C GLN A 126 -15.33 2.26 -17.72
N VAL A 127 -15.56 1.46 -16.68
CA VAL A 127 -16.63 0.44 -16.68
C VAL A 127 -18.02 1.06 -16.89
N VAL A 128 -18.30 2.21 -16.25
CA VAL A 128 -19.59 2.91 -16.39
C VAL A 128 -19.67 3.64 -17.74
N GLY A 129 -18.59 4.27 -18.20
CA GLY A 129 -18.55 4.94 -19.50
C GLY A 129 -18.77 4.00 -20.70
N TYR A 130 -18.38 2.72 -20.58
CA TYR A 130 -18.68 1.70 -21.59
C TYR A 130 -20.14 1.21 -21.58
N SER A 131 -20.93 1.53 -20.55
CA SER A 131 -22.33 1.08 -20.42
C SER A 131 -23.38 2.01 -21.02
N GLU A 132 -23.00 3.21 -21.50
CA GLU A 132 -23.90 4.19 -22.12
C GLU A 132 -23.83 4.23 -23.65
N VAL A 133 -23.72 3.07 -24.30
CA VAL A 133 -23.88 2.97 -25.76
C VAL A 133 -24.92 1.90 -26.09
N THR A 134 -26.19 2.25 -25.94
CA THR A 134 -27.34 1.52 -26.52
C THR A 134 -28.27 2.51 -27.19
#